data_AF-A0A074VL50-F1
#
_entry.id   AF-A0A074VL50-F1
#
_cell.length_a   1.000
_cell.length_b   1.000
_cell.length_c   1.000
_cell.angle_alpha   90.00
_cell.angle_beta   90.00
_cell.angle_gamma   90.00
#
_symmetry.space_group_name_H-M   'P 1'
#
loop_
_entity.id
_entity.type
_entity.pdbx_description
1 polymer ?
#
loop_
_entity_poly.entity_id
_entity_poly.type
_entity_poly.pdbx_seq_one_letter_code
_entity_poly.pdbx_strand_id
1 'polypeptide(L)'
;MPRPDLAALGISYRRIPLLAIGRHVYCDSRLILQAIRRLLQDWLNDQIFWHASRCLPFERSAVASSPAFLNDRSEALGRPFRIEDMIKERPESYAYIRAMFQTLESFLEDGRDWFVGSEQPSLADIDAVYIAQWLVTNPLMEGATPEAFISEKLFPKTYAWVYRFKQALRDAESGATVATVVSGQEALDQITSAPVTALQGDISDTDPLGLRVGQAVSIHPTDWASKHIDHGELVMLAADQVCIQNARGVLVHFPRWKFRVQAAEEDRSSTSVPITDGLPLIDRPHRLFYHPLSPFSRKVYMFALELGTADRIELQKVVVAPVKYPGWSDDVPTVAESNPLAKLPTLVLGNNGDGVYDSQVICDFLEDEALTNKRSDLGPRNWRLRTLHGCADGMMDAQVLIFYEKKIRAENNIAYQAWIDGQNEKILRGLDQFELEVGRGTLQALANDTPASAAECAVATSEWFQQWQKRGSFIKSRADVDWKTGEAVDIGFGRDVLNGKKG
;
A
#
# COMPACT_ATOMS: atom_id res chain seq x y z
N MET A 1 -15.18 -26.72 18.38
CA MET A 1 -16.44 -26.43 17.65
C MET A 1 -16.21 -26.52 16.14
N PRO A 2 -17.07 -27.19 15.37
CA PRO A 2 -17.04 -27.20 13.90
C PRO A 2 -17.61 -25.89 13.33
N ARG A 3 -17.19 -25.52 12.11
CA ARG A 3 -17.74 -24.38 11.33
C ARG A 3 -18.24 -24.89 9.97
N PRO A 4 -19.44 -25.51 9.94
CA PRO A 4 -19.93 -26.23 8.76
C PRO A 4 -20.06 -25.33 7.53
N ASP A 5 -20.41 -24.05 7.70
CA ASP A 5 -20.58 -23.12 6.58
C ASP A 5 -19.26 -22.81 5.87
N LEU A 6 -18.17 -22.63 6.62
CA LEU A 6 -16.84 -22.44 6.04
C LEU A 6 -16.32 -23.73 5.38
N ALA A 7 -16.59 -24.88 6.00
CA ALA A 7 -16.25 -26.17 5.41
C ALA A 7 -16.99 -26.44 4.10
N ALA A 8 -18.26 -26.03 3.99
CA ALA A 8 -19.06 -26.11 2.77
C ALA A 8 -18.50 -25.23 1.64
N LEU A 9 -17.83 -24.12 1.98
CA LEU A 9 -17.09 -23.27 1.04
C LEU A 9 -15.67 -23.79 0.71
N GLY A 10 -15.27 -24.95 1.26
CA GLY A 10 -13.91 -25.48 1.13
C GLY A 10 -12.85 -24.70 1.91
N ILE A 11 -13.27 -23.88 2.89
CA ILE A 11 -12.40 -22.99 3.65
C ILE A 11 -12.05 -23.64 4.99
N SER A 12 -10.78 -24.06 5.11
CA SER A 12 -10.22 -24.63 6.33
C SER A 12 -9.71 -23.59 7.34
N TYR A 13 -9.69 -22.31 6.95
CA TYR A 13 -9.22 -21.19 7.79
C TYR A 13 -10.20 -20.90 8.94
N ARG A 14 -9.68 -20.74 10.17
CA ARG A 14 -10.51 -20.70 11.40
C ARG A 14 -10.51 -19.37 12.16
N ARG A 15 -9.63 -18.42 11.84
CA ARG A 15 -9.66 -17.09 12.49
C ARG A 15 -10.80 -16.25 11.90
N ILE A 16 -11.26 -15.27 12.68
CA ILE A 16 -12.22 -14.23 12.27
C ILE A 16 -11.56 -12.87 12.50
N PRO A 17 -11.92 -11.80 11.77
CA PRO A 17 -12.95 -11.74 10.71
C PRO A 17 -12.53 -12.39 9.38
N LEU A 18 -13.52 -12.57 8.50
CA LEU A 18 -13.41 -12.96 7.09
C LEU A 18 -14.21 -11.93 6.27
N LEU A 19 -13.75 -11.54 5.08
CA LEU A 19 -14.51 -10.71 4.14
C LEU A 19 -14.78 -11.53 2.89
N ALA A 20 -16.03 -11.56 2.43
CA ALA A 20 -16.38 -12.12 1.12
C ALA A 20 -16.81 -10.98 0.19
N ILE A 21 -16.23 -10.92 -1.01
CA ILE A 21 -16.64 -10.03 -2.10
C ILE A 21 -16.88 -10.93 -3.32
N GLY A 22 -18.14 -11.18 -3.64
CA GLY A 22 -18.53 -12.18 -4.64
C GLY A 22 -17.96 -13.58 -4.32
N ARG A 23 -17.20 -14.16 -5.25
CA ARG A 23 -16.54 -15.48 -5.10
C ARG A 23 -15.16 -15.43 -4.42
N HIS A 24 -14.71 -14.25 -3.98
CA HIS A 24 -13.41 -14.07 -3.34
C HIS A 24 -13.59 -13.95 -1.82
N VAL A 25 -12.94 -14.82 -1.06
CA VAL A 25 -12.96 -14.79 0.41
C VAL A 25 -11.57 -14.44 0.93
N TYR A 26 -11.49 -13.29 1.59
CA TYR A 26 -10.29 -12.72 2.17
C TYR A 26 -10.23 -13.10 3.65
N CYS A 27 -9.19 -13.84 4.00
CA CYS A 27 -8.90 -14.26 5.36
C CYS A 27 -7.87 -13.31 5.99
N ASP A 28 -8.01 -13.01 7.28
CA ASP A 28 -7.17 -12.07 8.05
C ASP A 28 -7.52 -10.59 7.84
N SER A 29 -7.66 -9.84 8.94
CA SER A 29 -8.05 -8.43 8.93
C SER A 29 -7.11 -7.56 8.10
N ARG A 30 -5.83 -7.91 7.95
CA ARG A 30 -4.89 -7.13 7.13
C ARG A 30 -5.16 -7.28 5.64
N LEU A 31 -5.42 -8.51 5.19
CA LEU A 31 -5.78 -8.78 3.79
C LEU A 31 -7.17 -8.20 3.48
N ILE A 32 -8.09 -8.26 4.44
CA ILE A 32 -9.40 -7.60 4.38
C ILE A 32 -9.21 -6.09 4.18
N LEU A 33 -8.38 -5.44 5.01
CA LEU A 33 -8.09 -4.01 4.89
C LEU A 33 -7.39 -3.67 3.57
N GLN A 34 -6.50 -4.52 3.05
CA GLN A 34 -5.88 -4.34 1.74
C GLN A 34 -6.89 -4.52 0.59
N ALA A 35 -7.80 -5.48 0.68
CA ALA A 35 -8.85 -5.71 -0.31
C ALA A 35 -9.85 -4.54 -0.35
N ILE A 36 -10.25 -4.05 0.83
CA ILE A 36 -11.10 -2.85 0.97
C ILE A 36 -10.35 -1.61 0.47
N ARG A 37 -9.12 -1.39 0.94
CA ARG A 37 -8.27 -0.27 0.50
C ARG A 37 -8.08 -0.30 -1.01
N ARG A 38 -7.93 -1.48 -1.63
CA ARG A 38 -7.76 -1.61 -3.07
C ARG A 38 -9.05 -1.38 -3.85
N LEU A 39 -10.19 -1.89 -3.37
CA LEU A 39 -11.50 -1.55 -3.92
C LEU A 39 -11.73 -0.03 -3.88
N LEU A 40 -11.27 0.62 -2.82
CA LEU A 40 -11.37 2.07 -2.66
C LEU A 40 -10.27 2.83 -3.44
N GLN A 41 -9.05 2.29 -3.58
CA GLN A 41 -7.94 2.89 -4.33
C GLN A 41 -8.15 2.81 -5.83
N ASP A 42 -8.70 1.71 -6.36
CA ASP A 42 -9.08 1.60 -7.77
C ASP A 42 -10.21 2.58 -8.14
N TRP A 43 -10.88 3.14 -7.14
CA TRP A 43 -12.02 4.05 -7.25
C TRP A 43 -11.71 5.53 -7.03
N LEU A 44 -10.84 5.81 -6.05
CA LEU A 44 -10.43 7.15 -5.66
C LEU A 44 -9.16 7.62 -6.39
N ASN A 45 -8.56 6.78 -7.23
CA ASN A 45 -7.41 7.16 -8.03
C ASN A 45 -7.83 8.02 -9.23
N ASP A 46 -7.18 9.18 -9.38
CA ASP A 46 -7.24 10.07 -10.56
C ASP A 46 -7.06 9.34 -11.92
N GLN A 47 -6.56 8.10 -11.90
CA GLN A 47 -6.37 7.25 -13.07
C GLN A 47 -7.66 7.01 -13.87
N ILE A 48 -8.79 6.70 -13.20
CA ILE A 48 -10.04 6.46 -13.92
C ILE A 48 -10.56 7.77 -14.54
N PHE A 49 -10.36 8.90 -13.85
CA PHE A 49 -10.66 10.22 -14.42
C PHE A 49 -9.82 10.49 -15.68
N TRP A 50 -8.53 10.16 -15.69
CA TRP A 50 -7.68 10.30 -16.86
C TRP A 50 -8.07 9.37 -18.01
N HIS A 51 -8.57 8.16 -17.73
CA HIS A 51 -9.12 7.28 -18.77
C HIS A 51 -10.46 7.79 -19.30
N ALA A 52 -11.35 8.27 -18.43
CA ALA A 52 -12.61 8.90 -18.83
C ALA A 52 -12.36 10.14 -19.71
N SER A 53 -11.36 10.95 -19.35
CA SER A 53 -10.94 12.11 -20.15
C SER A 53 -10.41 11.73 -21.53
N ARG A 54 -9.78 10.57 -21.70
CA ARG A 54 -9.37 10.06 -23.03
C ARG A 54 -10.54 9.57 -23.89
N CYS A 55 -11.66 9.21 -23.26
CA CYS A 55 -12.90 8.87 -23.96
C CYS A 55 -13.62 10.10 -24.52
N LEU A 56 -13.24 11.33 -24.14
CA LEU A 56 -13.79 12.55 -24.72
C LEU A 56 -13.61 12.54 -26.25
N PRO A 57 -14.68 12.88 -27.02
CA PRO A 57 -14.62 12.99 -28.46
C PRO A 57 -13.97 14.32 -28.87
N PHE A 58 -12.72 14.56 -28.44
CA PHE A 58 -11.98 15.80 -28.70
C PHE A 58 -11.89 16.16 -30.19
N GLU A 59 -11.87 15.16 -31.08
CA GLU A 59 -11.91 15.35 -32.53
C GLU A 59 -13.15 16.12 -33.03
N ARG A 60 -14.20 16.24 -32.21
CA ARG A 60 -15.41 17.01 -32.52
C ARG A 60 -15.43 18.39 -31.87
N SER A 61 -14.48 18.70 -31.00
CA SER A 61 -14.44 19.93 -30.21
C SER A 61 -13.54 20.99 -30.84
N ALA A 62 -14.06 22.21 -30.99
CA ALA A 62 -13.26 23.35 -31.45
C ALA A 62 -12.09 23.70 -30.51
N VAL A 63 -12.21 23.34 -29.22
CA VAL A 63 -11.16 23.56 -28.22
C VAL A 63 -9.94 22.67 -28.46
N ALA A 64 -10.14 21.47 -29.02
CA ALA A 64 -9.08 20.52 -29.30
C ALA A 64 -8.08 21.01 -30.36
N SER A 65 -8.49 21.97 -31.19
CA SER A 65 -7.64 22.59 -32.21
C SER A 65 -7.05 23.94 -31.76
N SER A 66 -7.32 24.39 -30.54
CA SER A 66 -6.83 25.67 -30.02
C SER A 66 -5.38 25.57 -29.57
N PRO A 67 -4.43 26.34 -30.15
CA PRO A 67 -3.04 26.33 -29.71
C PRO A 67 -2.88 26.73 -28.24
N ALA A 68 -3.70 27.67 -27.77
CA ALA A 68 -3.68 28.11 -26.37
C ALA A 68 -4.02 26.97 -25.41
N PHE A 69 -5.05 26.18 -25.74
CA PHE A 69 -5.45 25.03 -24.94
C PHE A 69 -4.38 23.93 -24.95
N LEU A 70 -3.84 23.59 -26.13
CA LEU A 70 -2.82 22.55 -26.25
C LEU A 70 -1.52 22.91 -25.51
N ASN A 71 -1.12 24.18 -25.57
CA ASN A 71 0.04 24.68 -24.85
C ASN A 71 -0.17 24.63 -23.33
N ASP A 72 -1.32 25.12 -22.85
CA ASP A 72 -1.70 25.08 -21.43
C ASP A 72 -1.67 23.65 -20.87
N ARG A 73 -2.30 22.69 -21.58
CA ARG A 73 -2.28 21.27 -21.17
C ARG A 73 -0.89 20.66 -21.22
N SER A 74 -0.08 21.01 -22.21
CA SER A 74 1.30 20.51 -22.31
C SER A 74 2.18 21.03 -21.17
N GLU A 75 1.99 22.30 -20.79
CA GLU A 75 2.69 22.91 -19.67
C GLU A 75 2.29 22.25 -18.35
N ALA A 76 0.99 22.13 -18.10
CA ALA A 76 0.45 21.51 -16.89
C ALA A 76 0.90 20.04 -16.72
N LEU A 77 0.95 19.27 -17.80
CA LEU A 77 1.39 17.87 -17.78
C LEU A 77 2.92 17.70 -17.81
N GLY A 78 3.68 18.76 -18.08
CA GLY A 78 5.13 18.70 -18.24
C GLY A 78 5.60 17.90 -19.47
N ARG A 79 4.70 17.56 -20.39
CA ARG A 79 4.96 16.79 -21.62
C ARG A 79 4.01 17.21 -22.72
N PRO A 80 4.35 17.00 -24.01
CA PRO A 80 3.46 17.36 -25.12
C PRO A 80 2.09 16.70 -24.97
N PHE A 81 1.03 17.52 -24.98
CA PHE A 81 -0.35 17.07 -25.01
C PHE A 81 -0.87 17.05 -26.45
N ARG A 82 -1.18 15.87 -26.97
CA ARG A 82 -1.59 15.66 -28.36
C ARG A 82 -2.89 14.89 -28.43
N ILE A 83 -3.84 15.38 -29.21
CA ILE A 83 -5.16 14.76 -29.36
C ILE A 83 -5.05 13.41 -30.08
N GLU A 84 -4.10 13.27 -31.01
CA GLU A 84 -3.84 12.03 -31.73
C GLU A 84 -3.44 10.89 -30.80
N ASP A 85 -2.63 11.19 -29.78
CA ASP A 85 -2.22 10.21 -28.76
C ASP A 85 -3.43 9.78 -27.92
N MET A 86 -4.30 10.72 -27.55
CA MET A 86 -5.55 10.40 -26.83
C MET A 86 -6.47 9.48 -27.65
N ILE A 87 -6.62 9.75 -28.95
CA ILE A 87 -7.42 8.90 -29.86
C ILE A 87 -6.80 7.51 -29.96
N LYS A 88 -5.48 7.42 -30.08
CA LYS A 88 -4.74 6.15 -30.17
C LYS A 88 -4.86 5.31 -28.89
N GLU A 89 -4.83 5.94 -27.73
CA GLU A 89 -4.96 5.30 -26.40
C GLU A 89 -6.42 5.03 -25.98
N ARG A 90 -7.40 5.54 -26.74
CA ARG A 90 -8.82 5.43 -26.40
C ARG A 90 -9.33 3.99 -26.25
N PRO A 91 -8.94 3.02 -27.12
CA PRO A 91 -9.39 1.63 -26.96
C PRO A 91 -9.01 1.01 -25.63
N GLU A 92 -7.80 1.31 -25.13
CA GLU A 92 -7.38 0.89 -23.80
C GLU A 92 -8.24 1.56 -22.72
N SER A 93 -8.48 2.86 -22.83
CA SER A 93 -9.32 3.60 -21.88
C SER A 93 -10.75 3.04 -21.82
N TYR A 94 -11.32 2.61 -22.94
CA TYR A 94 -12.59 1.90 -22.95
C TYR A 94 -12.57 0.59 -22.14
N ALA A 95 -11.46 -0.14 -22.12
CA ALA A 95 -11.34 -1.33 -21.30
C ALA A 95 -11.37 -0.99 -19.79
N TYR A 96 -10.70 0.09 -19.38
CA TYR A 96 -10.76 0.60 -18.00
C TYR A 96 -12.16 1.06 -17.62
N ILE A 97 -12.83 1.86 -18.47
CA ILE A 97 -14.20 2.30 -18.21
C ILE A 97 -15.16 1.12 -18.16
N ARG A 98 -15.02 0.14 -19.05
CA ARG A 98 -15.84 -1.08 -19.00
C ARG A 98 -15.64 -1.85 -17.70
N ALA A 99 -14.40 -1.96 -17.22
CA ALA A 99 -14.11 -2.61 -15.94
C ALA A 99 -14.72 -1.84 -14.75
N MET A 100 -14.70 -0.50 -14.79
CA MET A 100 -15.37 0.35 -13.81
C MET A 100 -16.89 0.07 -13.81
N PHE A 101 -17.54 0.09 -14.98
CA PHE A 101 -18.98 -0.20 -15.10
C PHE A 101 -19.32 -1.63 -14.65
N GLN A 102 -18.48 -2.61 -14.94
CA GLN A 102 -18.67 -3.98 -14.45
C GLN A 102 -18.62 -4.05 -12.92
N THR A 103 -17.74 -3.28 -12.29
CA THR A 103 -17.60 -3.24 -10.83
C THR A 103 -18.81 -2.55 -10.20
N LEU A 104 -19.25 -1.42 -10.77
CA LEU A 104 -20.47 -0.72 -10.39
C LEU A 104 -21.71 -1.63 -10.48
N GLU A 105 -21.84 -2.36 -11.58
CA GLU A 105 -22.94 -3.29 -11.81
C GLU A 105 -22.98 -4.40 -10.75
N SER A 106 -21.79 -4.89 -10.35
CA SER A 106 -21.65 -5.88 -9.29
C SER A 106 -21.98 -5.31 -7.90
N PHE A 107 -21.64 -4.06 -7.60
CA PHE A 107 -22.01 -3.44 -6.32
C PHE A 107 -23.51 -3.28 -6.13
N LEU A 108 -24.22 -3.08 -7.24
CA LEU A 108 -25.67 -2.92 -7.26
C LEU A 108 -26.40 -4.26 -7.52
N GLU A 109 -25.68 -5.39 -7.49
CA GLU A 109 -26.22 -6.65 -8.00
C GLU A 109 -27.44 -7.16 -7.23
N ASP A 110 -27.50 -6.83 -5.95
CA ASP A 110 -28.57 -7.21 -5.01
C ASP A 110 -29.81 -6.31 -5.09
N GLY A 111 -29.81 -5.32 -5.99
CA GLY A 111 -30.97 -4.47 -6.26
C GLY A 111 -31.15 -3.30 -5.30
N ARG A 112 -30.15 -2.99 -4.47
CA ARG A 112 -30.17 -1.76 -3.66
C ARG A 112 -30.19 -0.51 -4.54
N ASP A 113 -30.88 0.54 -4.07
CA ASP A 113 -30.98 1.80 -4.81
C ASP A 113 -29.76 2.70 -4.64
N TRP A 114 -29.09 2.61 -3.48
CA TRP A 114 -27.91 3.39 -3.11
C TRP A 114 -26.85 2.47 -2.51
N PHE A 115 -25.58 2.83 -2.61
CA PHE A 115 -24.46 1.96 -2.28
C PHE A 115 -24.47 1.38 -0.86
N VAL A 116 -24.80 2.21 0.12
CA VAL A 116 -24.87 1.79 1.53
C VAL A 116 -26.26 1.27 1.92
N GLY A 117 -27.19 1.17 0.97
CA GLY A 117 -28.57 0.72 1.21
C GLY A 117 -29.42 1.71 2.00
N SER A 118 -29.06 2.99 2.02
CA SER A 118 -29.84 4.08 2.62
C SER A 118 -31.11 4.38 1.81
N GLU A 119 -32.00 5.23 2.35
CA GLU A 119 -33.16 5.73 1.59
C GLU A 119 -32.79 6.85 0.60
N GLN A 120 -31.73 7.60 0.91
CA GLN A 120 -31.22 8.76 0.16
C GLN A 120 -29.77 8.51 -0.27
N PRO A 121 -29.25 9.19 -1.31
CA PRO A 121 -27.86 9.07 -1.70
C PRO A 121 -26.94 9.49 -0.55
N SER A 122 -25.92 8.69 -0.32
CA SER A 122 -24.91 8.95 0.71
C SER A 122 -23.69 9.66 0.12
N LEU A 123 -22.75 10.10 0.97
CA LEU A 123 -21.46 10.60 0.50
C LEU A 123 -20.72 9.58 -0.38
N ALA A 124 -20.88 8.28 -0.07
CA ALA A 124 -20.32 7.22 -0.91
C ALA A 124 -20.91 7.26 -2.31
N ASP A 125 -22.22 7.54 -2.48
CA ASP A 125 -22.86 7.70 -3.79
C ASP A 125 -22.40 8.98 -4.51
N ILE A 126 -22.10 10.05 -3.78
CA ILE A 126 -21.59 11.30 -4.36
C ILE A 126 -20.19 11.10 -4.95
N ASP A 127 -19.27 10.54 -4.15
CA ASP A 127 -17.89 10.27 -4.56
C ASP A 127 -17.83 9.25 -5.70
N ALA A 128 -18.79 8.34 -5.69
CA ALA A 128 -18.96 7.27 -6.64
C ALA A 128 -19.37 7.69 -8.04
N VAL A 129 -20.39 8.53 -8.09
CA VAL A 129 -21.21 8.65 -9.28
C VAL A 129 -20.56 9.58 -10.29
N TYR A 130 -19.68 10.49 -9.88
CA TYR A 130 -19.29 11.62 -10.71
C TYR A 130 -18.72 11.20 -12.08
N ILE A 131 -17.83 10.19 -12.16
CA ILE A 131 -17.27 9.73 -13.44
C ILE A 131 -18.34 9.05 -14.30
N ALA A 132 -19.13 8.16 -13.70
CA ALA A 132 -20.19 7.44 -14.40
C ALA A 132 -21.28 8.40 -14.90
N GLN A 133 -21.70 9.35 -14.07
CA GLN A 133 -22.66 10.40 -14.39
C GLN A 133 -22.13 11.35 -15.46
N TRP A 134 -20.85 11.71 -15.42
CA TRP A 134 -20.19 12.48 -16.46
C TRP A 134 -20.23 11.74 -17.80
N LEU A 135 -19.77 10.49 -17.84
CA LEU A 135 -19.76 9.64 -19.04
C LEU A 135 -21.16 9.42 -19.64
N VAL A 136 -22.17 9.21 -18.80
CA VAL A 136 -23.52 8.80 -19.23
C VAL A 136 -24.42 9.99 -19.56
N THR A 137 -24.29 11.11 -18.83
CA THR A 137 -25.32 12.17 -18.87
C THR A 137 -24.80 13.55 -19.28
N ASN A 138 -23.48 13.76 -19.36
CA ASN A 138 -22.94 15.05 -19.77
C ASN A 138 -22.92 15.16 -21.31
N PRO A 139 -23.48 16.23 -21.90
CA PRO A 139 -23.48 16.43 -23.35
C PRO A 139 -22.08 16.42 -23.99
N LEU A 140 -21.04 16.85 -23.26
CA LEU A 140 -19.65 16.82 -23.76
C LEU A 140 -19.09 15.39 -23.88
N MET A 141 -19.72 14.41 -23.22
CA MET A 141 -19.35 13.00 -23.26
C MET A 141 -20.20 12.20 -24.26
N GLU A 142 -21.00 12.86 -25.10
CA GLU A 142 -21.83 12.18 -26.09
C GLU A 142 -20.96 11.34 -27.06
N GLY A 143 -21.19 10.02 -27.05
CA GLY A 143 -20.40 9.06 -27.83
C GLY A 143 -19.15 8.52 -27.12
N ALA A 144 -18.86 8.95 -25.89
CA ALA A 144 -17.75 8.44 -25.07
C ALA A 144 -18.00 7.03 -24.49
N THR A 145 -19.24 6.53 -24.56
CA THR A 145 -19.63 5.17 -24.17
C THR A 145 -20.13 4.38 -25.38
N PRO A 146 -19.26 3.65 -26.09
CA PRO A 146 -19.67 2.89 -27.26
C PRO A 146 -20.59 1.72 -26.92
N GLU A 147 -21.71 1.65 -27.64
CA GLU A 147 -22.83 0.76 -27.31
C GLU A 147 -22.45 -0.72 -27.22
N ALA A 148 -21.46 -1.15 -28.01
CA ALA A 148 -20.98 -2.52 -28.09
C ALA A 148 -20.33 -3.03 -26.79
N PHE A 149 -19.86 -2.15 -25.92
CA PHE A 149 -19.13 -2.55 -24.72
C PHE A 149 -19.45 -1.76 -23.46
N ILE A 150 -19.99 -0.55 -23.57
CA ILE A 150 -20.49 0.25 -22.43
C ILE A 150 -21.85 0.82 -22.83
N SER A 151 -22.92 0.18 -22.36
CA SER A 151 -24.30 0.58 -22.64
C SER A 151 -25.25 0.15 -21.53
N GLU A 152 -26.43 0.77 -21.50
CA GLU A 152 -27.51 0.41 -20.57
C GLU A 152 -27.95 -1.05 -20.72
N LYS A 153 -27.85 -1.62 -21.92
CA LYS A 153 -28.13 -3.05 -22.15
C LYS A 153 -27.14 -3.96 -21.43
N LEU A 154 -25.88 -3.54 -21.31
CA LEU A 154 -24.81 -4.32 -20.68
C LEU A 154 -24.71 -4.05 -19.17
N PHE A 155 -25.01 -2.83 -18.73
CA PHE A 155 -24.89 -2.37 -17.34
C PHE A 155 -26.17 -1.67 -16.84
N PRO A 156 -27.33 -2.35 -16.87
CA PRO A 156 -28.62 -1.72 -16.59
C PRO A 156 -28.73 -1.13 -15.18
N LYS A 157 -28.13 -1.77 -14.17
CA LYS A 157 -28.23 -1.30 -12.78
C LYS A 157 -27.38 -0.06 -12.57
N THR A 158 -26.19 -0.02 -13.16
CA THR A 158 -25.30 1.15 -13.13
C THR A 158 -25.97 2.36 -13.77
N TYR A 159 -26.56 2.20 -14.97
CA TYR A 159 -27.28 3.28 -15.63
C TYR A 159 -28.51 3.74 -14.82
N ALA A 160 -29.29 2.79 -14.28
CA ALA A 160 -30.42 3.12 -13.42
C ALA A 160 -30.01 3.94 -12.19
N TRP A 161 -28.91 3.56 -11.53
CA TRP A 161 -28.36 4.29 -10.39
C TRP A 161 -27.87 5.70 -10.78
N VAL A 162 -27.17 5.86 -11.90
CA VAL A 162 -26.78 7.18 -12.43
C VAL A 162 -28.00 8.07 -12.68
N TYR A 163 -29.04 7.54 -13.32
CA TYR A 163 -30.26 8.31 -13.58
C TYR A 163 -31.02 8.65 -12.30
N ARG A 164 -31.06 7.73 -11.34
CA ARG A 164 -31.63 7.95 -10.01
C ARG A 164 -30.90 9.06 -9.26
N PHE A 165 -29.57 9.04 -9.27
CA PHE A 165 -28.74 10.10 -8.66
C PHE A 165 -29.01 11.46 -9.31
N LYS A 166 -29.06 11.51 -10.66
CA LYS A 166 -29.38 12.74 -11.38
C LYS A 166 -30.79 13.27 -11.04
N GLN A 167 -31.75 12.39 -10.79
CA GLN A 167 -33.08 12.79 -10.33
C GLN A 167 -33.03 13.36 -8.92
N ALA A 168 -32.38 12.67 -7.97
CA ALA A 168 -32.22 13.14 -6.60
C ALA A 168 -31.53 14.51 -6.53
N LEU A 169 -30.53 14.75 -7.39
CA LEU A 169 -29.89 16.07 -7.52
C LEU A 169 -30.87 17.16 -7.97
N ARG A 170 -31.68 16.90 -9.01
CA ARG A 170 -32.70 17.86 -9.48
C ARG A 170 -33.75 18.16 -8.42
N ASP A 171 -34.18 17.15 -7.67
CA ASP A 171 -35.14 17.31 -6.58
C ASP A 171 -34.54 18.19 -5.47
N ALA A 172 -33.26 17.97 -5.12
CA ALA A 172 -32.54 18.80 -4.16
C ALA A 172 -32.35 20.25 -4.65
N GLU A 173 -32.02 20.45 -5.93
CA GLU A 173 -31.88 21.78 -6.54
C GLU A 173 -33.20 22.56 -6.49
N SER A 174 -34.35 21.90 -6.67
CA SER A 174 -35.66 22.57 -6.65
C SER A 174 -36.02 23.20 -5.30
N GLY A 175 -35.43 22.70 -4.20
CA GLY A 175 -35.60 23.23 -2.85
C GLY A 175 -34.42 24.07 -2.35
N ALA A 176 -33.35 24.20 -3.14
CA ALA A 176 -32.13 24.87 -2.71
C ALA A 176 -32.23 26.39 -2.86
N THR A 177 -31.56 27.12 -1.98
CA THR A 177 -31.36 28.55 -2.16
C THR A 177 -30.35 28.76 -3.29
N VAL A 178 -30.75 29.47 -4.35
CA VAL A 178 -29.88 29.75 -5.50
C VAL A 178 -28.69 30.58 -5.04
N ALA A 179 -27.47 30.15 -5.40
CA ALA A 179 -26.26 30.89 -5.12
C ALA A 179 -26.30 32.29 -5.77
N THR A 180 -25.81 33.30 -5.05
CA THR A 180 -25.71 34.66 -5.61
C THR A 180 -24.53 34.72 -6.58
N VAL A 181 -24.76 35.22 -7.79
CA VAL A 181 -23.69 35.45 -8.77
C VAL A 181 -22.98 36.76 -8.45
N VAL A 182 -21.67 36.70 -8.29
CA VAL A 182 -20.79 37.86 -8.10
C VAL A 182 -19.76 37.91 -9.24
N SER A 183 -19.35 39.11 -9.64
CA SER A 183 -18.26 39.31 -10.59
C SER A 183 -16.90 38.97 -9.98
N GLY A 184 -15.89 38.76 -10.82
CA GLY A 184 -14.53 38.49 -10.33
C GLY A 184 -13.95 39.63 -9.47
N GLN A 185 -14.31 40.88 -9.77
CA GLN A 185 -13.89 42.03 -8.97
C GLN A 185 -14.61 42.08 -7.62
N GLU A 186 -15.93 41.88 -7.60
CA GLU A 186 -16.70 41.82 -6.36
C GLU A 186 -16.21 40.68 -5.45
N ALA A 187 -15.89 39.51 -6.03
CA ALA A 187 -15.32 38.39 -5.28
C ALA A 187 -13.94 38.74 -4.69
N LEU A 188 -13.06 39.37 -5.47
CA LEU A 188 -11.75 39.82 -4.99
C LEU A 188 -11.89 40.81 -3.82
N ASP A 189 -12.75 41.81 -3.97
CA ASP A 189 -12.98 42.83 -2.96
C ASP A 189 -13.57 42.22 -1.68
N GLN A 190 -14.55 41.32 -1.81
CA GLN A 190 -15.15 40.62 -0.66
C GLN A 190 -14.13 39.72 0.07
N ILE A 191 -13.34 38.93 -0.65
CA ILE A 191 -12.34 38.03 -0.07
C ILE A 191 -11.25 38.81 0.66
N THR A 192 -10.74 39.88 0.04
CA THR A 192 -9.62 40.65 0.60
C THR A 192 -10.03 41.63 1.71
N SER A 193 -11.30 42.00 1.78
CA SER A 193 -11.85 42.83 2.87
C SER A 193 -12.45 42.03 4.03
N ALA A 194 -12.62 40.72 3.87
CA ALA A 194 -13.15 39.85 4.92
C ALA A 194 -12.21 39.80 6.13
N PRO A 195 -12.75 39.76 7.37
CA PRO A 195 -11.92 39.60 8.55
C PRO A 195 -11.24 38.23 8.55
N VAL A 196 -9.96 38.21 8.92
CA VAL A 196 -9.20 36.95 9.08
C VAL A 196 -9.77 36.20 10.29
N THR A 197 -10.38 35.04 10.04
CA THR A 197 -10.86 34.15 11.10
C THR A 197 -9.67 33.41 11.71
N ALA A 198 -9.63 33.29 13.04
CA ALA A 198 -8.63 32.46 13.71
C ALA A 198 -8.74 31.00 13.22
N LEU A 199 -7.64 30.46 12.72
CA LEU A 199 -7.59 29.06 12.29
C LEU A 199 -7.62 28.14 13.51
N GLN A 200 -8.49 27.13 13.47
CA GLN A 200 -8.50 26.02 14.43
C GLN A 200 -7.69 24.88 13.83
N GLY A 201 -6.57 24.52 14.44
CA GLY A 201 -5.72 23.44 13.98
C GLY A 201 -4.60 23.16 14.97
N ASP A 202 -4.23 21.89 15.09
CA ASP A 202 -3.12 21.45 15.94
C ASP A 202 -1.81 21.87 15.24
N ILE A 203 -1.10 22.84 15.80
CA ILE A 203 0.21 23.25 15.31
C ILE A 203 1.19 22.17 15.76
N SER A 204 1.47 21.19 14.89
CA SER A 204 2.29 20.05 15.28
C SER A 204 3.77 20.45 15.33
N ASP A 205 4.28 20.68 16.54
CA ASP A 205 5.73 20.79 16.80
C ASP A 205 6.50 19.52 16.38
N THR A 206 5.76 18.41 16.24
CA THR A 206 6.25 17.09 15.81
C THR A 206 6.10 16.83 14.31
N ASP A 207 5.69 17.81 13.50
CA ASP A 207 5.61 17.62 12.04
C ASP A 207 7.00 17.26 11.47
N PRO A 208 7.11 16.18 10.67
CA PRO A 208 8.39 15.66 10.20
C PRO A 208 9.13 16.61 9.24
N LEU A 209 8.46 17.63 8.68
CA LEU A 209 9.12 18.62 7.84
C LEU A 209 9.91 19.66 8.64
N GLY A 210 9.75 19.71 9.97
CA GLY A 210 10.45 20.67 10.82
C GLY A 210 10.06 22.14 10.57
N LEU A 211 9.02 22.38 9.78
CA LEU A 211 8.50 23.72 9.49
C LEU A 211 7.80 24.30 10.72
N ARG A 212 7.75 25.63 10.81
CA ARG A 212 7.12 26.35 11.92
C ARG A 212 6.14 27.39 11.41
N VAL A 213 5.02 27.55 12.13
CA VAL A 213 4.08 28.65 11.86
C VAL A 213 4.82 29.98 11.97
N GLY A 214 4.52 30.90 11.04
CA GLY A 214 5.23 32.16 10.83
C GLY A 214 6.39 32.09 9.83
N GLN A 215 6.76 30.88 9.36
CA GLN A 215 7.84 30.72 8.38
C GLN A 215 7.35 30.98 6.95
N ALA A 216 8.16 31.65 6.13
CA ALA A 216 7.91 31.74 4.70
C ALA A 216 8.11 30.37 4.03
N VAL A 217 7.11 29.93 3.25
CA VAL A 217 7.09 28.62 2.59
C VAL A 217 6.65 28.73 1.12
N SER A 218 6.99 27.70 0.36
CA SER A 218 6.44 27.44 -0.97
C SER A 218 5.63 26.15 -0.98
N ILE A 219 4.53 26.12 -1.74
CA ILE A 219 3.63 24.97 -1.88
C ILE A 219 3.30 24.72 -3.35
N HIS A 220 3.36 23.46 -3.79
CA HIS A 220 2.94 23.05 -5.14
C HIS A 220 2.52 21.58 -5.20
N PRO A 221 1.66 21.18 -6.16
CA PRO A 221 1.33 19.77 -6.38
C PRO A 221 2.56 18.95 -6.79
N THR A 222 2.60 17.67 -6.40
CA THR A 222 3.72 16.76 -6.73
C THR A 222 3.49 15.93 -7.99
N ASP A 223 2.29 15.98 -8.58
CA ASP A 223 1.91 15.18 -9.74
C ASP A 223 1.86 16.02 -11.03
N TRP A 224 0.85 16.85 -11.23
CA TRP A 224 0.67 17.71 -12.41
C TRP A 224 0.49 19.16 -11.98
N ALA A 225 0.72 20.10 -12.90
CA ALA A 225 0.76 21.54 -12.61
C ALA A 225 1.79 21.94 -11.54
N SER A 226 2.82 21.12 -11.32
CA SER A 226 3.85 21.28 -10.27
C SER A 226 4.74 22.51 -10.44
N LYS A 227 4.71 23.17 -11.61
CA LYS A 227 5.44 24.42 -11.89
C LYS A 227 4.74 25.67 -11.34
N HIS A 228 3.46 25.56 -10.97
CA HIS A 228 2.73 26.67 -10.38
C HIS A 228 2.91 26.61 -8.86
N ILE A 229 3.84 27.42 -8.37
CA ILE A 229 4.28 27.42 -6.98
C ILE A 229 3.63 28.59 -6.25
N ASP A 230 2.85 28.29 -5.22
CA ASP A 230 2.30 29.27 -4.31
C ASP A 230 3.31 29.62 -3.22
N HIS A 231 3.36 30.88 -2.83
CA HIS A 231 4.25 31.40 -1.79
C HIS A 231 3.44 32.15 -0.72
N GLY A 232 3.84 31.98 0.54
CA GLY A 232 3.20 32.67 1.65
C GLY A 232 3.83 32.35 3.00
N GLU A 233 3.32 33.01 4.03
CA GLU A 233 3.65 32.71 5.42
C GLU A 233 2.84 31.48 5.87
N LEU A 234 3.50 30.48 6.45
CA LEU A 234 2.84 29.30 7.00
C LEU A 234 2.02 29.68 8.22
N VAL A 235 0.70 29.58 8.14
CA VAL A 235 -0.21 29.93 9.25
C VAL A 235 -0.81 28.70 9.94
N MET A 236 -0.80 27.54 9.28
CA MET A 236 -1.24 26.27 9.86
C MET A 236 -0.54 25.08 9.20
N LEU A 237 -0.12 24.12 10.02
CA LEU A 237 0.46 22.85 9.59
C LEU A 237 -0.10 21.71 10.45
N ALA A 238 -1.02 20.94 9.87
CA ALA A 238 -1.68 19.80 10.48
C ALA A 238 -1.36 18.50 9.73
N ALA A 239 -1.82 17.36 10.25
CA ALA A 239 -1.53 16.03 9.70
C ALA A 239 -2.09 15.82 8.27
N ASP A 240 -3.20 16.48 7.92
CA ASP A 240 -3.91 16.35 6.65
C ASP A 240 -4.03 17.68 5.88
N GLN A 241 -3.73 18.82 6.49
CA GLN A 241 -3.90 20.14 5.90
C GLN A 241 -2.71 21.09 6.15
N VAL A 242 -2.46 21.99 5.19
CA VAL A 242 -1.55 23.13 5.31
C VAL A 242 -2.29 24.40 4.91
N CYS A 243 -2.03 25.51 5.59
CA CYS A 243 -2.50 26.81 5.16
C CYS A 243 -1.38 27.84 5.17
N ILE A 244 -1.33 28.65 4.11
CA ILE A 244 -0.45 29.81 3.99
C ILE A 244 -1.27 31.08 3.88
N GLN A 245 -0.74 32.17 4.40
CA GLN A 245 -1.20 33.51 4.09
C GLN A 245 -0.35 34.08 2.95
N ASN A 246 -0.98 34.39 1.82
CA ASN A 246 -0.28 34.98 0.69
C ASN A 246 -0.05 36.49 0.87
N ALA A 247 0.66 37.12 -0.08
CA ALA A 247 0.99 38.55 -0.03
C ALA A 247 -0.23 39.51 -0.01
N ARG A 248 -1.44 39.02 -0.33
CA ARG A 248 -2.70 39.79 -0.27
C ARG A 248 -3.48 39.55 1.03
N GLY A 249 -2.90 38.81 1.98
CA GLY A 249 -3.55 38.46 3.23
C GLY A 249 -4.56 37.31 3.13
N VAL A 250 -4.69 36.68 1.95
CA VAL A 250 -5.64 35.58 1.72
C VAL A 250 -5.06 34.28 2.28
N LEU A 251 -5.89 33.57 3.04
CA LEU A 251 -5.59 32.23 3.55
C LEU A 251 -5.85 31.19 2.47
N VAL A 252 -4.80 30.51 2.03
CA VAL A 252 -4.87 29.48 0.98
C VAL A 252 -4.61 28.13 1.63
N HIS A 253 -5.56 27.20 1.49
CA HIS A 253 -5.53 25.89 2.11
C HIS A 253 -5.21 24.79 1.10
N PHE A 254 -4.31 23.89 1.48
CA PHE A 254 -3.88 22.75 0.69
C PHE A 254 -3.99 21.47 1.53
N PRO A 255 -4.31 20.31 0.93
CA PRO A 255 -4.13 19.02 1.60
C PRO A 255 -2.63 18.71 1.74
N ARG A 256 -2.26 17.88 2.72
CA ARG A 256 -0.86 17.39 2.87
C ARG A 256 -0.48 16.39 1.78
N TRP A 257 -1.43 15.54 1.39
CA TRP A 257 -1.19 14.50 0.40
C TRP A 257 -1.11 15.10 -1.00
N LYS A 258 -0.14 14.66 -1.82
CA LYS A 258 0.15 15.15 -3.18
C LYS A 258 0.58 16.62 -3.29
N PHE A 259 0.93 17.26 -2.18
CA PHE A 259 1.52 18.60 -2.19
C PHE A 259 2.89 18.57 -1.52
N ARG A 260 3.82 19.31 -2.12
CA ARG A 260 5.13 19.57 -1.52
C ARG A 260 5.07 20.91 -0.81
N VAL A 261 5.56 20.94 0.43
CA VAL A 261 5.70 22.16 1.24
C VAL A 261 7.17 22.28 1.65
N GLN A 262 7.78 23.42 1.36
CA GLN A 262 9.19 23.66 1.65
C GLN A 262 9.39 25.06 2.24
N ALA A 263 10.42 25.23 3.06
CA ALA A 263 10.89 26.54 3.46
C ALA A 263 11.25 27.36 2.20
N ALA A 264 10.86 28.63 2.15
CA ALA A 264 11.32 29.52 1.09
C ALA A 264 12.83 29.75 1.26
N GLU A 265 13.65 29.24 0.34
CA GLU A 265 15.08 29.58 0.29
C GLU A 265 15.26 31.02 -0.20
N GLU A 266 16.14 31.79 0.45
CA GLU A 266 16.71 33.02 -0.13
C GLU A 266 17.40 32.65 -1.45
N ASP A 267 17.02 33.37 -2.51
CA ASP A 267 17.51 33.28 -3.89
C ASP A 267 18.95 32.75 -4.01
N ARG A 268 19.10 31.43 -4.20
CA ARG A 268 20.33 30.80 -4.68
C ARG A 268 20.12 30.41 -6.13
N SER A 269 20.58 31.32 -6.98
CA SER A 269 20.79 31.16 -8.42
C SER A 269 21.04 29.72 -8.86
N SER A 270 20.20 29.26 -9.78
CA SER A 270 20.45 28.22 -10.79
C SER A 270 21.75 27.41 -10.62
N THR A 271 21.65 26.28 -9.94
CA THR A 271 22.47 25.13 -10.30
C THR A 271 21.53 24.00 -10.66
N SER A 272 21.50 23.67 -11.95
CA SER A 272 20.97 22.40 -12.45
C SER A 272 21.63 21.27 -11.67
N VAL A 273 20.90 20.68 -10.73
CA VAL A 273 21.32 19.44 -10.08
C VAL A 273 21.09 18.34 -11.13
N PRO A 274 22.13 17.60 -11.55
CA PRO A 274 21.93 16.43 -12.38
C PRO A 274 21.01 15.47 -11.62
N ILE A 275 20.05 14.87 -12.31
CA ILE A 275 19.34 13.70 -11.78
C ILE A 275 20.42 12.63 -11.58
N THR A 276 20.92 12.51 -10.36
CA THR A 276 21.70 11.35 -9.95
C THR A 276 20.71 10.27 -9.56
N ASP A 277 20.74 9.17 -10.32
CA ASP A 277 20.11 7.89 -9.99
C ASP A 277 20.68 7.33 -8.67
N GLY A 278 20.28 7.93 -7.55
CA GLY A 278 20.75 7.58 -6.22
C GLY A 278 19.63 7.71 -5.21
N LEU A 279 19.56 6.73 -4.29
CA LEU A 279 18.58 6.71 -3.21
C LEU A 279 18.71 7.98 -2.36
N PRO A 280 17.61 8.44 -1.72
CA PRO A 280 17.70 9.54 -0.78
C PRO A 280 18.82 9.29 0.22
N LEU A 281 19.61 10.33 0.50
CA LEU A 281 20.66 10.32 1.51
C LEU A 281 20.03 9.92 2.84
N ILE A 282 20.50 8.82 3.44
CA ILE A 282 20.16 8.48 4.82
C ILE A 282 21.29 9.01 5.70
N ASP A 283 20.97 9.77 6.73
CA ASP A 283 21.97 10.33 7.66
C ASP A 283 22.76 9.24 8.42
N ARG A 284 22.20 8.03 8.51
CA ARG A 284 22.79 6.81 9.12
C ARG A 284 22.09 5.55 8.58
N PRO A 285 22.70 4.36 8.59
CA PRO A 285 22.01 3.13 8.17
C PRO A 285 20.75 2.86 9.02
N HIS A 286 19.76 2.17 8.45
CA HIS A 286 18.64 1.62 9.23
C HIS A 286 19.18 0.62 10.24
N ARG A 287 18.51 0.46 11.37
CA ARG A 287 18.90 -0.53 12.37
C ARG A 287 17.85 -1.62 12.49
N LEU A 288 18.23 -2.87 12.21
CA LEU A 288 17.34 -4.01 12.37
C LEU A 288 17.56 -4.69 13.73
N PHE A 289 16.58 -4.57 14.62
CA PHE A 289 16.48 -5.42 15.79
C PHE A 289 16.17 -6.85 15.34
N TYR A 290 17.11 -7.76 15.58
CA TYR A 290 17.05 -9.13 15.07
C TYR A 290 17.47 -10.15 16.12
N HIS A 291 17.06 -11.40 15.91
CA HIS A 291 17.65 -12.53 16.60
C HIS A 291 17.92 -13.67 15.60
N PRO A 292 19.09 -14.34 15.63
CA PRO A 292 19.39 -15.43 14.69
C PRO A 292 18.41 -16.60 14.76
N LEU A 293 17.69 -16.80 15.86
CA LEU A 293 16.66 -17.85 15.97
C LEU A 293 15.26 -17.41 15.53
N SER A 294 15.08 -16.14 15.16
CA SER A 294 13.82 -15.64 14.61
C SER A 294 13.77 -15.92 13.10
N PRO A 295 12.86 -16.79 12.62
CA PRO A 295 12.74 -17.04 11.19
C PRO A 295 12.22 -15.80 10.44
N PHE A 296 11.43 -14.95 11.11
CA PHE A 296 10.98 -13.67 10.58
C PHE A 296 12.13 -12.67 10.37
N SER A 297 13.09 -12.61 11.30
CA SER A 297 14.27 -11.75 11.15
C SER A 297 15.12 -12.18 9.96
N ARG A 298 15.24 -13.49 9.73
CA ARG A 298 15.95 -14.04 8.58
C ARG A 298 15.24 -13.77 7.28
N LYS A 299 13.91 -13.84 7.24
CA LYS A 299 13.12 -13.49 6.06
C LYS A 299 13.45 -12.06 5.60
N VAL A 300 13.39 -11.12 6.53
CA VAL A 300 13.70 -9.70 6.26
C VAL A 300 15.13 -9.54 5.76
N TYR A 301 16.11 -10.12 6.46
CA TYR A 301 17.51 -9.93 6.07
C TYR A 301 17.88 -10.66 4.77
N MET A 302 17.32 -11.85 4.54
CA MET A 302 17.44 -12.57 3.26
C MET A 302 16.87 -11.74 2.12
N PHE A 303 15.70 -11.13 2.30
CA PHE A 303 15.11 -10.29 1.27
C PHE A 303 15.91 -9.01 1.03
N ALA A 304 16.49 -8.40 2.08
CA ALA A 304 17.40 -7.26 1.92
C ALA A 304 18.65 -7.61 1.09
N LEU A 305 19.18 -8.84 1.22
CA LEU A 305 20.29 -9.33 0.40
C LEU A 305 19.86 -9.49 -1.07
N GLU A 306 18.67 -10.04 -1.33
CA GLU A 306 18.12 -10.20 -2.69
C GLU A 306 17.87 -8.84 -3.37
N LEU A 307 17.45 -7.83 -2.60
CA LEU A 307 17.26 -6.47 -3.10
C LEU A 307 18.56 -5.66 -3.21
N GLY A 308 19.67 -6.16 -2.66
CA GLY A 308 20.92 -5.42 -2.58
C GLY A 308 20.87 -4.19 -1.66
N THR A 309 19.98 -4.20 -0.65
CA THR A 309 19.81 -3.12 0.34
C THR A 309 20.42 -3.44 1.71
N ALA A 310 21.06 -4.61 1.84
CA ALA A 310 21.63 -5.07 3.11
C ALA A 310 22.75 -4.17 3.67
N ASP A 311 23.50 -3.47 2.82
CA ASP A 311 24.52 -2.50 3.20
C ASP A 311 23.95 -1.26 3.90
N ARG A 312 22.65 -1.02 3.76
CA ARG A 312 21.91 0.06 4.42
C ARG A 312 21.35 -0.36 5.78
N ILE A 313 21.60 -1.61 6.23
CA ILE A 313 21.06 -2.18 7.47
C ILE A 313 22.20 -2.51 8.45
N GLU A 314 22.19 -1.84 9.60
CA GLU A 314 22.95 -2.21 10.79
C GLU A 314 22.17 -3.25 11.61
N LEU A 315 22.80 -4.38 11.95
CA LEU A 315 22.17 -5.43 12.74
C LEU A 315 22.40 -5.23 14.24
N GLN A 316 21.33 -5.07 15.02
CA GLN A 316 21.40 -5.08 16.49
C GLN A 316 20.72 -6.34 17.03
N LYS A 317 21.51 -7.26 17.59
CA LYS A 317 21.00 -8.48 18.19
C LYS A 317 20.27 -8.15 19.50
N VAL A 318 19.04 -8.64 19.63
CA VAL A 318 18.21 -8.44 20.83
C VAL A 318 17.45 -9.72 21.18
N VAL A 319 17.00 -9.82 22.42
CA VAL A 319 16.17 -10.92 22.94
C VAL A 319 14.88 -10.39 23.56
N VAL A 320 13.75 -10.88 23.04
CA VAL A 320 12.41 -10.50 23.51
C VAL A 320 11.54 -11.74 23.76
N ALA A 321 10.77 -11.70 24.84
CA ALA A 321 9.77 -12.70 25.16
C ALA A 321 8.61 -12.05 25.91
N PRO A 322 7.38 -12.59 25.80
CA PRO A 322 6.21 -12.03 26.48
C PRO A 322 6.22 -12.21 28.00
N VAL A 323 7.19 -12.95 28.54
CA VAL A 323 7.39 -13.18 29.96
C VAL A 323 8.83 -12.85 30.34
N LYS A 324 9.06 -12.44 31.58
CA LYS A 324 10.41 -12.26 32.11
C LYS A 324 11.14 -13.60 32.13
N TYR A 325 12.15 -13.75 31.27
CA TYR A 325 13.01 -14.92 31.17
C TYR A 325 14.44 -14.44 30.88
N PRO A 326 15.34 -14.48 31.87
CA PRO A 326 16.71 -14.00 31.73
C PRO A 326 17.42 -14.60 30.51
N GLY A 327 18.09 -13.75 29.72
CA GLY A 327 18.75 -14.15 28.47
C GLY A 327 17.80 -14.35 27.28
N TRP A 328 16.49 -14.19 27.46
CA TRP A 328 15.49 -14.23 26.37
C TRP A 328 14.51 -13.05 26.35
N SER A 329 14.45 -12.22 27.39
CA SER A 329 13.50 -11.10 27.48
C SER A 329 14.16 -9.77 27.88
N ASP A 330 15.49 -9.69 27.83
CA ASP A 330 16.25 -8.61 28.46
C ASP A 330 16.10 -7.28 27.70
N ASP A 331 15.81 -7.32 26.40
CA ASP A 331 15.73 -6.15 25.53
C ASP A 331 14.30 -5.67 25.25
N VAL A 332 13.30 -6.21 25.96
CA VAL A 332 11.89 -5.82 25.76
C VAL A 332 11.67 -4.31 25.84
N PRO A 333 12.21 -3.57 26.84
CA PRO A 333 12.06 -2.11 26.89
C PRO A 333 12.69 -1.42 25.68
N THR A 334 13.90 -1.82 25.28
CA THR A 334 14.63 -1.27 24.13
C THR A 334 13.85 -1.43 22.83
N VAL A 335 13.30 -2.62 22.58
CA VAL A 335 12.51 -2.86 21.36
C VAL A 335 11.14 -2.16 21.45
N ALA A 336 10.56 -2.03 22.65
CA ALA A 336 9.29 -1.37 22.87
C ALA A 336 9.27 0.12 22.49
N GLU A 337 10.43 0.80 22.53
CA GLU A 337 10.58 2.20 22.12
C GLU A 337 10.22 2.42 20.64
N SER A 338 10.57 1.47 19.76
CA SER A 338 10.30 1.56 18.32
C SER A 338 9.17 0.64 17.85
N ASN A 339 8.84 -0.39 18.62
CA ASN A 339 7.76 -1.32 18.34
C ASN A 339 6.98 -1.63 19.62
N PRO A 340 5.76 -1.08 19.82
CA PRO A 340 5.01 -1.25 21.05
C PRO A 340 4.64 -2.72 21.37
N LEU A 341 4.77 -3.63 20.41
CA LEU A 341 4.57 -5.07 20.62
C LEU A 341 5.83 -5.79 21.10
N ALA A 342 6.98 -5.12 21.14
CA ALA A 342 8.30 -5.68 21.44
C ALA A 342 8.58 -6.99 20.66
N LYS A 343 8.26 -7.01 19.36
CA LYS A 343 8.42 -8.17 18.48
C LYS A 343 9.61 -8.03 17.56
N LEU A 344 10.16 -9.17 17.15
CA LEU A 344 11.21 -9.25 16.14
C LEU A 344 10.66 -9.78 14.82
N PRO A 345 11.18 -9.29 13.69
CA PRO A 345 12.09 -8.15 13.54
C PRO A 345 11.39 -6.79 13.77
N THR A 346 12.20 -5.77 14.08
CA THR A 346 11.81 -4.35 14.05
C THR A 346 12.92 -3.57 13.36
N LEU A 347 12.60 -2.81 12.33
CA LEU A 347 13.52 -1.94 11.60
C LEU A 347 13.36 -0.50 12.10
N VAL A 348 14.39 0.05 12.73
CA VAL A 348 14.44 1.46 13.16
C VAL A 348 15.03 2.28 12.02
N LEU A 349 14.29 3.29 11.55
CA LEU A 349 14.69 4.04 10.38
C LEU A 349 15.84 4.99 10.68
N GLY A 350 16.85 5.01 9.80
CA GLY A 350 18.04 5.82 10.00
C GLY A 350 17.76 7.33 9.96
N ASN A 351 16.84 7.76 9.11
CA ASN A 351 16.50 9.18 8.93
C ASN A 351 15.77 9.81 10.14
N ASN A 352 14.83 9.11 10.77
CA ASN A 352 13.96 9.71 11.79
C ASN A 352 13.84 8.89 13.09
N GLY A 353 14.36 7.66 13.14
CA GLY A 353 14.26 6.78 14.31
C GLY A 353 12.92 6.08 14.48
N ASP A 354 11.98 6.21 13.54
CA ASP A 354 10.69 5.51 13.58
C ASP A 354 10.88 4.01 13.44
N GLY A 355 10.03 3.23 14.10
CA GLY A 355 10.04 1.77 13.94
C GLY A 355 9.06 1.28 12.89
N VAL A 356 9.57 0.53 11.93
CA VAL A 356 8.80 -0.32 11.02
C VAL A 356 8.86 -1.74 11.57
N TYR A 357 7.71 -2.33 11.88
CA TYR A 357 7.59 -3.65 12.49
C TYR A 357 6.50 -4.46 11.81
N ASP A 358 6.54 -5.78 12.02
CA ASP A 358 5.96 -6.80 11.13
C ASP A 358 6.88 -7.10 9.94
N SER A 359 7.33 -8.35 9.85
CA SER A 359 8.30 -8.77 8.85
C SER A 359 7.83 -8.64 7.41
N GLN A 360 6.52 -8.63 7.14
CA GLN A 360 6.02 -8.36 5.79
C GLN A 360 6.06 -6.86 5.48
N VAL A 361 5.66 -6.01 6.41
CA VAL A 361 5.72 -4.55 6.26
C VAL A 361 7.17 -4.08 6.09
N ILE A 362 8.12 -4.70 6.81
CA ILE A 362 9.54 -4.42 6.62
C ILE A 362 10.02 -4.85 5.22
N CYS A 363 9.58 -6.01 4.72
CA CYS A 363 9.88 -6.41 3.35
C CYS A 363 9.31 -5.42 2.33
N ASP A 364 8.05 -5.01 2.47
CA ASP A 364 7.40 -4.03 1.59
C ASP A 364 8.16 -2.69 1.62
N PHE A 365 8.58 -2.23 2.79
CA PHE A 365 9.40 -1.02 2.95
C PHE A 365 10.74 -1.13 2.21
N LEU A 366 11.48 -2.22 2.41
CA LEU A 366 12.79 -2.43 1.76
C LEU A 366 12.66 -2.56 0.24
N GLU A 367 11.57 -3.15 -0.25
CA GLU A 367 11.28 -3.22 -1.68
C GLU A 367 10.92 -1.85 -2.28
N ASP A 368 10.14 -1.04 -1.57
CA ASP A 368 9.86 0.34 -1.98
C ASP A 368 11.15 1.17 -2.01
N GLU A 369 12.05 0.92 -1.06
CA GLU A 369 13.35 1.57 -0.94
C GLU A 369 14.40 1.10 -1.96
N ALA A 370 14.29 -0.07 -2.57
CA ALA A 370 15.27 -0.50 -3.58
C ALA A 370 15.13 0.29 -4.89
N LEU A 371 16.18 0.84 -5.52
CA LEU A 371 16.03 1.46 -6.87
C LEU A 371 16.05 0.43 -7.99
N THR A 372 16.82 -0.63 -7.80
CA THR A 372 17.06 -1.71 -8.75
C THR A 372 16.68 -3.04 -8.09
N ASN A 373 16.52 -4.10 -8.86
CA ASN A 373 16.16 -5.45 -8.35
C ASN A 373 14.81 -5.56 -7.63
N LYS A 374 13.91 -4.58 -7.79
CA LYS A 374 12.51 -4.74 -7.40
C LYS A 374 11.91 -5.93 -8.14
N ARG A 375 11.62 -6.99 -7.40
CA ARG A 375 10.84 -8.10 -7.89
C ARG A 375 9.42 -7.91 -7.38
N SER A 376 8.73 -6.90 -7.89
CA SER A 376 7.32 -6.63 -7.56
C SER A 376 6.39 -7.68 -8.22
N ASP A 377 6.68 -8.95 -8.02
CA ASP A 377 6.17 -10.06 -8.79
C ASP A 377 4.75 -10.47 -8.31
N LEU A 378 3.67 -10.24 -9.06
CA LEU A 378 3.51 -9.81 -10.45
C LEU A 378 2.11 -9.19 -10.59
N GLY A 379 2.04 -7.88 -10.84
CA GLY A 379 0.82 -7.20 -11.23
C GLY A 379 -0.39 -7.37 -10.29
N PRO A 380 -1.58 -6.91 -10.69
CA PRO A 380 -2.74 -6.84 -9.82
C PRO A 380 -3.31 -8.22 -9.36
N ARG A 381 -2.71 -9.37 -9.66
CA ARG A 381 -3.34 -10.69 -9.53
C ARG A 381 -2.51 -11.86 -8.96
N ASN A 382 -1.26 -11.70 -8.48
CA ASN A 382 -0.51 -12.85 -7.92
C ASN A 382 -0.89 -13.19 -6.45
N TRP A 383 -2.19 -13.40 -6.20
CA TRP A 383 -2.72 -13.80 -4.90
C TRP A 383 -2.18 -15.14 -4.41
N ARG A 384 -1.76 -15.99 -5.34
CA ARG A 384 -1.29 -17.34 -5.05
C ARG A 384 0.04 -17.31 -4.32
N LEU A 385 1.01 -16.54 -4.82
CA LEU A 385 2.32 -16.37 -4.20
C LEU A 385 2.19 -15.61 -2.85
N ARG A 386 1.32 -14.60 -2.78
CA ARG A 386 1.00 -13.90 -1.52
C ARG A 386 0.31 -14.80 -0.49
N THR A 387 -0.53 -15.74 -0.93
CA THR A 387 -1.13 -16.75 -0.05
C THR A 387 -0.06 -17.70 0.49
N LEU A 388 0.96 -18.04 -0.31
CA LEU A 388 2.09 -18.84 0.17
C LEU A 388 2.94 -18.10 1.19
N HIS A 389 3.14 -16.79 1.03
CA HIS A 389 3.76 -15.95 2.06
C HIS A 389 3.00 -16.02 3.38
N GLY A 390 1.68 -15.81 3.35
CA GLY A 390 0.84 -15.91 4.56
C GLY A 390 0.87 -17.31 5.18
N CYS A 391 0.94 -18.36 4.35
CA CYS A 391 1.12 -19.74 4.81
C CYS A 391 2.47 -19.91 5.54
N ALA A 392 3.56 -19.43 4.95
CA ALA A 392 4.90 -19.45 5.52
C ALA A 392 4.98 -18.71 6.87
N ASP A 393 4.38 -17.51 6.94
CA ASP A 393 4.32 -16.72 8.18
C ASP A 393 3.53 -17.45 9.28
N GLY A 394 2.41 -18.08 8.92
CA GLY A 394 1.63 -18.91 9.84
C GLY A 394 2.40 -20.14 10.35
N MET A 395 3.26 -20.73 9.51
CA MET A 395 4.16 -21.82 9.91
C MET A 395 5.25 -21.32 10.87
N MET A 396 5.84 -20.15 10.60
CA MET A 396 6.85 -19.53 11.46
C MET A 396 6.27 -19.17 12.84
N ASP A 397 5.05 -18.64 12.89
CA ASP A 397 4.30 -18.42 14.14
C ASP A 397 4.15 -19.73 14.94
N ALA A 398 3.74 -20.81 14.28
CA ALA A 398 3.58 -22.12 14.91
C ALA A 398 4.91 -22.62 15.51
N GLN A 399 6.03 -22.40 14.81
CA GLN A 399 7.38 -22.75 15.29
C GLN A 399 7.78 -21.96 16.54
N VAL A 400 7.53 -20.65 16.57
CA VAL A 400 7.79 -19.81 17.75
C VAL A 400 6.98 -20.29 18.95
N LEU A 401 5.71 -20.65 18.75
CA LEU A 401 4.86 -21.18 19.82
C LEU A 401 5.35 -22.55 20.33
N ILE A 402 5.83 -23.43 19.45
CA ILE A 402 6.47 -24.69 19.86
C ILE A 402 7.74 -24.42 20.67
N PHE A 403 8.54 -23.45 20.23
CA PHE A 403 9.76 -23.05 20.95
C PHE A 403 9.43 -22.59 22.38
N TYR A 404 8.41 -21.76 22.56
CA TYR A 404 7.97 -21.34 23.90
C TYR A 404 7.48 -22.50 24.78
N GLU A 405 6.73 -23.44 24.21
CA GLU A 405 6.32 -24.64 24.95
C GLU A 405 7.53 -25.48 25.41
N LYS A 406 8.49 -25.72 24.51
CA LYS A 406 9.65 -26.58 24.79
C LYS A 406 10.73 -25.91 25.63
N LYS A 407 10.93 -24.60 25.49
CA LYS A 407 12.02 -23.89 26.15
C LYS A 407 11.58 -23.22 27.44
N ILE A 408 10.50 -22.45 27.40
CA ILE A 408 10.07 -21.63 28.53
C ILE A 408 9.12 -22.41 29.44
N ARG A 409 8.11 -23.07 28.87
CA ARG A 409 7.06 -23.74 29.65
C ARG A 409 7.47 -25.11 30.18
N ALA A 410 8.30 -25.85 29.44
CA ALA A 410 8.81 -27.15 29.89
C ALA A 410 9.71 -27.03 31.13
N GLU A 411 10.56 -26.00 31.20
CA GLU A 411 11.41 -25.73 32.38
C GLU A 411 10.59 -25.44 33.64
N ASN A 412 9.33 -25.02 33.47
CA ASN A 412 8.37 -24.76 34.54
C ASN A 412 7.34 -25.91 34.71
N ASN A 413 7.53 -27.06 34.06
CA ASN A 413 6.62 -28.22 34.08
C ASN A 413 5.16 -27.92 33.65
N ILE A 414 4.94 -26.90 32.81
CA ILE A 414 3.62 -26.47 32.33
C ILE A 414 3.49 -26.52 30.80
N ALA A 415 4.32 -27.34 30.14
CA ALA A 415 4.26 -27.56 28.71
C ALA A 415 3.02 -28.38 28.33
N TYR A 416 2.36 -28.01 27.24
CA TYR A 416 1.17 -28.71 26.75
C TYR A 416 1.45 -29.45 25.44
N GLN A 417 1.63 -30.77 25.54
CA GLN A 417 2.02 -31.59 24.39
C GLN A 417 1.02 -31.53 23.22
N ALA A 418 -0.29 -31.58 23.47
CA ALA A 418 -1.27 -31.52 22.39
C ALA A 418 -1.27 -30.16 21.67
N TRP A 419 -0.83 -29.07 22.33
CA TRP A 419 -0.59 -27.79 21.65
C TRP A 419 0.58 -27.89 20.69
N ILE A 420 1.71 -28.46 21.14
CA ILE A 420 2.88 -28.71 20.30
C ILE A 420 2.48 -29.55 19.08
N ASP A 421 1.72 -30.62 19.28
CA ASP A 421 1.27 -31.51 18.21
C ASP A 421 0.37 -30.77 17.21
N GLY A 422 -0.58 -29.96 17.68
CA GLY A 422 -1.44 -29.15 16.82
C GLY A 422 -0.68 -28.07 16.03
N GLN A 423 0.37 -27.48 16.60
CA GLN A 423 1.25 -26.56 15.87
C GLN A 423 2.09 -27.29 14.81
N ASN A 424 2.61 -28.48 15.14
CA ASN A 424 3.32 -29.33 14.16
C ASN A 424 2.40 -29.70 12.99
N GLU A 425 1.13 -30.04 13.25
CA GLU A 425 0.17 -30.38 12.20
C GLU A 425 -0.12 -29.19 11.26
N LYS A 426 -0.13 -27.95 11.77
CA LYS A 426 -0.21 -26.75 10.91
C LYS A 426 1.02 -26.62 10.02
N ILE A 427 2.21 -26.85 10.58
CA ILE A 427 3.46 -26.83 9.81
C ILE A 427 3.35 -27.85 8.70
N LEU A 428 3.05 -29.11 9.02
CA LEU A 428 2.91 -30.22 8.05
C LEU A 428 1.98 -29.87 6.89
N ARG A 429 0.77 -29.36 7.17
CA ARG A 429 -0.18 -28.94 6.12
C ARG A 429 0.36 -27.81 5.23
N GLY A 430 1.16 -26.90 5.79
CA GLY A 430 1.83 -25.86 5.00
C GLY A 430 2.88 -26.45 4.06
N LEU A 431 3.57 -27.52 4.47
CA LEU A 431 4.57 -28.20 3.66
C LEU A 431 3.91 -28.91 2.48
N ASP A 432 2.81 -29.63 2.75
CA ASP A 432 2.00 -30.28 1.73
C ASP A 432 1.48 -29.25 0.71
N GLN A 433 1.13 -28.05 1.18
CA GLN A 433 0.73 -26.94 0.32
C GLN A 433 1.91 -26.41 -0.53
N PHE A 434 3.12 -26.30 0.00
CA PHE A 434 4.30 -25.91 -0.79
C PHE A 434 4.65 -26.95 -1.86
N GLU A 435 4.64 -28.24 -1.51
CA GLU A 435 4.87 -29.33 -2.47
C GLU A 435 3.84 -29.29 -3.62
N LEU A 436 2.58 -29.02 -3.29
CA LEU A 436 1.52 -28.85 -4.28
C LEU A 436 1.76 -27.64 -5.20
N GLU A 437 2.26 -26.53 -4.66
CA GLU A 437 2.55 -25.32 -5.45
C GLU A 437 3.81 -25.42 -6.31
N VAL A 438 4.76 -26.27 -5.93
CA VAL A 438 5.86 -26.71 -6.81
C VAL A 438 5.31 -27.51 -7.99
N GLY A 439 4.45 -28.51 -7.74
CA GLY A 439 3.83 -29.31 -8.80
C GLY A 439 2.95 -28.51 -9.77
N ARG A 440 2.42 -27.36 -9.31
CA ARG A 440 1.63 -26.41 -10.11
C ARG A 440 2.47 -25.37 -10.85
N GLY A 441 3.79 -25.35 -10.63
CA GLY A 441 4.68 -24.34 -11.19
C GLY A 441 4.46 -22.94 -10.62
N THR A 442 3.85 -22.80 -9.45
CA THR A 442 3.76 -21.50 -8.75
C THR A 442 5.06 -21.19 -8.01
N LEU A 443 5.63 -22.20 -7.35
CA LEU A 443 7.00 -22.16 -6.83
C LEU A 443 7.92 -22.83 -7.83
N GLN A 444 8.94 -22.12 -8.31
CA GLN A 444 9.90 -22.62 -9.29
C GLN A 444 11.32 -22.27 -8.87
N ALA A 445 12.30 -23.00 -9.41
CA ALA A 445 13.69 -22.61 -9.26
C ALA A 445 13.93 -21.25 -9.94
N LEU A 446 14.56 -20.34 -9.21
CA LEU A 446 14.93 -19.03 -9.74
C LEU A 446 16.05 -19.18 -10.76
N ALA A 447 15.97 -18.42 -11.85
CA ALA A 447 17.11 -18.25 -12.75
C ALA A 447 18.27 -17.57 -12.00
N ASN A 448 19.51 -17.81 -12.43
CA ASN A 448 20.72 -17.46 -11.67
C ASN A 448 20.82 -15.96 -11.29
N ASP A 449 20.20 -15.06 -12.06
CA ASP A 449 20.28 -13.61 -11.85
C ASP A 449 18.94 -12.96 -11.44
N THR A 450 17.93 -13.77 -11.10
CA THR A 450 16.64 -13.23 -10.67
C THR A 450 16.57 -13.14 -9.14
N PRO A 451 16.36 -11.94 -8.57
CA PRO A 451 16.19 -11.80 -7.12
C PRO A 451 14.94 -12.57 -6.67
N ALA A 452 14.98 -13.15 -5.47
CA ALA A 452 13.82 -13.81 -4.89
C ALA A 452 12.78 -12.79 -4.40
N SER A 453 11.50 -13.16 -4.46
CA SER A 453 10.43 -12.35 -3.87
C SER A 453 10.36 -12.50 -2.35
N ALA A 454 9.68 -11.57 -1.67
CA ALA A 454 9.44 -11.66 -0.24
C ALA A 454 8.71 -12.96 0.14
N ALA A 455 7.82 -13.45 -0.73
CA ALA A 455 7.09 -14.69 -0.54
C ALA A 455 7.98 -15.93 -0.66
N GLU A 456 8.89 -15.96 -1.65
CA GLU A 456 9.87 -17.05 -1.79
C GLU A 456 10.87 -17.05 -0.63
N CYS A 457 11.32 -15.88 -0.18
CA CYS A 457 12.11 -15.73 1.04
C CYS A 457 11.36 -16.24 2.26
N ALA A 458 10.04 -15.98 2.36
CA ALA A 458 9.21 -16.50 3.44
C ALA A 458 9.12 -18.03 3.40
N VAL A 459 8.85 -18.61 2.23
CA VAL A 459 8.82 -20.08 2.04
C VAL A 459 10.16 -20.68 2.47
N ALA A 460 11.28 -20.18 1.94
CA ALA A 460 12.62 -20.69 2.26
C ALA A 460 12.95 -20.61 3.76
N THR A 461 12.58 -19.52 4.43
CA THR A 461 12.88 -19.33 5.86
C THR A 461 11.95 -20.12 6.78
N SER A 462 10.73 -20.44 6.33
CA SER A 462 9.77 -21.23 7.08
C SER A 462 10.16 -22.71 7.23
N GLU A 463 11.11 -23.19 6.42
CA GLU A 463 11.61 -24.58 6.46
C GLU A 463 12.70 -24.81 7.52
N TRP A 464 13.20 -23.77 8.20
CA TRP A 464 14.44 -23.88 8.98
C TRP A 464 14.36 -24.70 10.29
N PHE A 465 13.23 -24.69 11.03
CA PHE A 465 13.21 -25.23 12.40
C PHE A 465 13.11 -26.76 12.52
N GLN A 466 12.73 -27.44 11.45
CA GLN A 466 12.48 -28.88 11.51
C GLN A 466 13.60 -29.60 10.78
N GLN A 467 13.96 -30.79 11.23
CA GLN A 467 15.03 -31.61 10.64
C GLN A 467 14.59 -32.20 9.29
N TRP A 468 14.10 -31.37 8.36
CA TRP A 468 13.60 -31.71 7.04
C TRP A 468 14.62 -32.43 6.16
N GLN A 469 15.90 -32.32 6.48
CA GLN A 469 16.98 -33.15 5.95
C GLN A 469 16.70 -34.67 6.04
N LYS A 470 15.69 -35.09 6.83
CA LYS A 470 15.22 -36.47 6.94
C LYS A 470 14.10 -36.86 5.97
N ARG A 471 13.52 -35.91 5.19
CA ARG A 471 12.55 -36.22 4.13
C ARG A 471 13.29 -36.42 2.81
N GLY A 472 13.31 -37.65 2.29
CA GLY A 472 13.99 -37.99 1.03
C GLY A 472 13.37 -37.39 -0.24
N SER A 473 12.21 -36.73 -0.16
CA SER A 473 11.50 -36.14 -1.30
C SER A 473 11.89 -34.70 -1.63
N PHE A 474 12.68 -34.04 -0.78
CA PHE A 474 13.00 -32.62 -0.91
C PHE A 474 14.42 -32.41 -1.48
N ILE A 475 14.53 -31.76 -2.64
CA ILE A 475 15.80 -31.47 -3.31
C ILE A 475 15.95 -29.93 -3.38
N LYS A 476 16.96 -29.38 -2.71
CA LYS A 476 17.29 -27.94 -2.76
C LYS A 476 17.93 -27.59 -4.11
N SER A 477 17.55 -26.44 -4.69
CA SER A 477 17.96 -26.01 -6.04
C SER A 477 19.13 -25.02 -6.11
N ARG A 478 19.66 -24.54 -4.97
CA ARG A 478 20.90 -23.73 -4.92
C ARG A 478 21.86 -24.28 -3.86
N ALA A 479 23.14 -24.35 -4.21
CA ALA A 479 24.22 -24.77 -3.33
C ALA A 479 24.56 -23.68 -2.29
N ASP A 480 24.56 -24.10 -1.03
CA ASP A 480 25.15 -23.57 0.19
C ASP A 480 25.96 -22.26 0.08
N VAL A 481 25.33 -21.13 0.42
CA VAL A 481 25.99 -19.83 0.68
C VAL A 481 25.80 -19.47 2.16
N ASP A 482 26.89 -19.14 2.86
CA ASP A 482 26.84 -18.69 4.25
C ASP A 482 26.22 -17.28 4.31
N TRP A 483 25.04 -17.18 4.92
CA TRP A 483 24.26 -15.95 5.04
C TRP A 483 24.95 -14.83 5.84
N LYS A 484 26.04 -15.11 6.56
CA LYS A 484 26.83 -14.09 7.27
C LYS A 484 27.94 -13.49 6.43
N THR A 485 28.45 -14.21 5.43
CA THR A 485 29.66 -13.83 4.69
C THR A 485 29.46 -13.75 3.18
N GLY A 486 28.39 -14.31 2.64
CA GLY A 486 28.11 -14.34 1.20
C GLY A 486 29.00 -15.28 0.40
N GLU A 487 29.87 -16.05 1.06
CA GLU A 487 30.75 -17.02 0.41
C GLU A 487 30.10 -18.42 0.35
N ALA A 488 30.44 -19.17 -0.70
CA ALA A 488 30.06 -20.58 -0.82
C ALA A 488 30.89 -21.41 0.17
N VAL A 489 30.28 -21.85 1.28
CA VAL A 489 30.92 -22.70 2.28
C VAL A 489 29.94 -23.77 2.74
N ASP A 490 30.43 -25.01 2.80
CA ASP A 490 29.78 -26.13 3.50
C ASP A 490 29.62 -25.76 4.97
N ILE A 491 28.43 -25.28 5.33
CA ILE A 491 28.07 -24.93 6.71
C ILE A 491 27.85 -26.20 7.53
N GLY A 492 28.93 -26.90 7.79
CA GLY A 492 29.03 -27.93 8.81
C GLY A 492 28.72 -27.35 10.19
N PHE A 493 27.46 -27.46 10.63
CA PHE A 493 27.06 -27.29 12.02
C PHE A 493 25.87 -28.22 12.33
N GLY A 494 25.98 -29.26 13.16
CA GLY A 494 27.14 -29.78 13.88
C GLY A 494 26.92 -31.24 14.29
N ARG A 495 27.96 -32.05 14.10
CA ARG A 495 28.10 -33.35 14.77
C ARG A 495 28.60 -33.22 16.22
N ASP A 496 29.09 -32.04 16.61
CA ASP A 496 29.77 -31.89 17.91
C ASP A 496 28.90 -31.36 19.06
N VAL A 497 27.71 -30.83 18.78
CA VAL A 497 26.73 -30.48 19.83
C VAL A 497 25.89 -31.69 20.25
N LEU A 498 25.89 -32.77 19.46
CA LEU A 498 25.29 -34.05 19.86
C LEU A 498 26.23 -34.92 20.72
N ASN A 499 27.51 -34.55 20.88
CA ASN A 499 28.49 -35.31 21.66
C ASN A 499 28.99 -34.60 22.93
N GLY A 500 28.37 -33.48 23.34
CA GLY A 500 28.53 -32.94 24.69
C GLY A 500 29.97 -32.55 25.08
N LYS A 501 30.66 -31.74 24.28
CA LYS A 501 31.91 -31.09 24.71
C LYS A 501 31.79 -29.58 24.65
N LYS A 502 32.13 -28.93 25.78
CA LYS A 502 32.15 -27.47 25.97
C LYS A 502 33.23 -26.84 25.11
N GLY A 503 32.91 -25.66 24.56
CA GLY A 503 33.82 -24.72 23.90
C GLY A 503 33.00 -23.55 23.42
#